data_AF-A0A7L5SUJ2-F1
#
_entry.id   AF-A0A7L5SUJ2-F1
#
_cell.length_a   1.000
_cell.length_b   1.000
_cell.length_c   1.000
_cell.angle_alpha   90.00
_cell.angle_beta   90.00
_cell.angle_gamma   90.00
#
_symmetry.space_group_name_H-M   'P 1'
#
loop_
_entity.id
_entity.type
_entity.pdbx_description
1 polymer ?
#
loop_
_entity_poly.entity_id
_entity_poly.type
_entity_poly.pdbx_seq_one_letter_code
_entity_poly.pdbx_strand_id
1 'polypeptide(L)'
;MTARRSRVPRFYFNFRSPYSWIAYRDLMDRFPDVAQVVEWHPWWEPDADGERRMAEHRRSFPYTAMSRDKHLYILQDVRRLTIDRGLAVTWPVDRDPVWEVPHLAYFHALDAGCAPAYIERVYRARWQEGRDVCDREVIADIATGLGFPDEAAERMAHAADDPELRAGRGLGALLDLSRDGAFGVPFFTLGYDKYWGVDRLPAFAGAVRSRAAPPPAPPTTPGPPADADFVAARSGDQGHAGGCG
;
A
#
# COMPACT_ATOMS: atom_id res chain seq x y z
N MET A 1 -25.00 1.47 14.71
CA MET A 1 -24.82 1.95 13.31
C MET A 1 -23.45 1.52 12.85
N THR A 2 -23.35 0.51 11.99
CA THR A 2 -22.07 0.01 11.48
C THR A 2 -21.44 1.10 10.63
N ALA A 3 -20.28 1.64 11.04
CA ALA A 3 -19.59 2.66 10.27
C ALA A 3 -19.32 2.14 8.85
N ARG A 4 -19.85 2.82 7.83
CA ARG A 4 -19.68 2.46 6.43
C ARG A 4 -18.19 2.61 6.10
N ARG A 5 -17.48 1.50 5.86
CA ARG A 5 -16.06 1.53 5.48
C ARG A 5 -15.85 2.37 4.22
N SER A 6 -14.72 3.06 4.14
CA SER A 6 -14.31 3.83 2.97
C SER A 6 -14.39 2.95 1.72
N ARG A 7 -14.99 3.50 0.66
CA ARG A 7 -15.08 2.82 -0.65
C ARG A 7 -13.90 3.16 -1.56
N VAL A 8 -12.96 3.98 -1.07
CA VAL A 8 -11.78 4.38 -1.83
C VAL A 8 -10.82 3.17 -1.92
N PRO A 9 -10.36 2.79 -3.11
CA PRO A 9 -9.34 1.76 -3.25
C PRO A 9 -8.03 2.22 -2.61
N ARG A 10 -7.40 1.37 -1.82
CA ARG A 10 -6.11 1.66 -1.17
C ARG A 10 -5.04 0.69 -1.59
N PHE A 11 -3.81 1.18 -1.71
CA PHE A 11 -2.60 0.38 -1.88
C PHE A 11 -1.63 0.69 -0.74
N TYR A 12 -1.47 -0.30 0.15
CA TYR A 12 -0.42 -0.35 1.16
C TYR A 12 0.89 -0.85 0.54
N PHE A 13 1.89 0.02 0.49
CA PHE A 13 3.17 -0.23 -0.16
C PHE A 13 4.34 0.00 0.80
N ASN A 14 5.45 -0.71 0.58
CA ASN A 14 6.70 -0.48 1.31
C ASN A 14 7.85 -0.37 0.29
N PHE A 15 8.67 0.67 0.40
CA PHE A 15 9.85 0.84 -0.45
C PHE A 15 10.86 -0.31 -0.33
N ARG A 16 10.96 -0.95 0.85
CA ARG A 16 11.76 -2.16 1.11
C ARG A 16 11.30 -3.38 0.30
N SER A 17 10.03 -3.47 -0.08
CA SER A 17 9.44 -4.69 -0.61
C SER A 17 9.61 -4.79 -2.13
N PRO A 18 10.30 -5.83 -2.65
CA PRO A 18 10.40 -6.03 -4.09
C PRO A 18 9.02 -6.33 -4.70
N TYR A 19 8.14 -7.02 -3.97
CA TYR A 19 6.77 -7.25 -4.44
C TYR A 19 5.95 -5.96 -4.51
N SER A 20 6.17 -5.00 -3.60
CA SER A 20 5.52 -3.69 -3.68
C SER A 20 6.01 -2.89 -4.89
N TRP A 21 7.30 -2.95 -5.19
CA TRP A 21 7.86 -2.36 -6.41
C TRP A 21 7.29 -3.01 -7.68
N ILE A 22 7.25 -4.35 -7.76
CA ILE A 22 6.68 -5.05 -8.91
C ILE A 22 5.19 -4.72 -9.05
N ALA A 23 4.44 -4.70 -7.95
CA ALA A 23 3.03 -4.32 -7.99
C ALA A 23 2.82 -2.85 -8.40
N TYR A 24 3.70 -1.94 -7.97
CA TYR A 24 3.73 -0.56 -8.47
C TYR A 24 3.95 -0.53 -9.99
N ARG A 25 4.95 -1.28 -10.51
CA ARG A 25 5.22 -1.37 -11.96
C ARG A 25 4.01 -1.91 -12.71
N ASP A 26 3.44 -3.04 -12.28
CA ASP A 26 2.24 -3.62 -12.89
C ASP A 26 1.05 -2.63 -12.85
N LEU A 27 0.87 -1.92 -11.74
CA LEU A 27 -0.22 -0.95 -11.60
C LEU A 27 -0.04 0.22 -12.58
N MET A 28 1.17 0.78 -12.71
CA MET A 28 1.43 1.88 -13.65
C MET A 28 1.33 1.43 -15.10
N ASP A 29 1.91 0.28 -15.43
CA ASP A 29 2.08 -0.16 -16.83
C ASP A 29 0.80 -0.84 -17.38
N ARG A 30 0.01 -1.51 -16.53
CA ARG A 30 -1.12 -2.36 -16.97
C ARG A 30 -2.48 -1.89 -16.48
N PHE A 31 -2.52 -1.10 -15.40
CA PHE A 31 -3.75 -0.61 -14.79
C PHE A 31 -3.70 0.90 -14.49
N PRO A 32 -3.30 1.76 -15.45
CA PRO A 32 -3.10 3.20 -15.21
C PRO A 32 -4.38 3.92 -14.78
N ASP A 33 -5.56 3.45 -15.19
CA ASP A 33 -6.86 3.95 -14.72
C ASP A 33 -7.08 3.68 -13.23
N VAL A 34 -6.64 2.51 -12.73
CA VAL A 34 -6.71 2.16 -11.31
C VAL A 34 -5.67 2.94 -10.52
N ALA A 35 -4.48 3.15 -11.08
CA ALA A 35 -3.42 3.96 -10.49
C ALA A 35 -3.87 5.39 -10.15
N GLN A 36 -4.75 5.97 -10.96
CA GLN A 36 -5.25 7.34 -10.80
C GLN A 36 -6.23 7.50 -9.63
N VAL A 37 -6.88 6.44 -9.19
CA VAL A 37 -7.95 6.50 -8.18
C VAL A 37 -7.56 5.85 -6.85
N VAL A 38 -6.40 5.20 -6.79
CA VAL A 38 -5.92 4.53 -5.57
C VAL A 38 -5.32 5.53 -4.59
N GLU A 39 -5.71 5.39 -3.32
CA GLU A 39 -5.02 6.03 -2.19
C GLU A 39 -3.75 5.24 -1.87
N TRP A 40 -2.61 5.92 -1.88
CA TRP A 40 -1.30 5.36 -1.58
C TRP A 40 -1.02 5.46 -0.08
N HIS A 41 -0.88 4.33 0.58
CA HIS A 41 -0.63 4.24 2.01
C HIS A 41 0.77 3.65 2.26
N PRO A 42 1.72 4.43 2.81
CA PRO A 42 3.00 3.87 3.20
C PRO A 42 2.82 2.86 4.32
N TRP A 43 3.58 1.78 4.24
CA TRP A 43 3.65 0.70 5.22
C TRP A 43 5.12 0.49 5.55
N TRP A 44 5.49 0.58 6.82
CA TRP A 44 6.84 0.30 7.31
C TRP A 44 6.77 -0.38 8.67
N GLU A 45 7.83 -1.10 9.01
CA GLU A 45 8.04 -1.63 10.36
C GLU A 45 8.39 -0.44 11.28
N PRO A 46 7.55 -0.10 12.28
CA PRO A 46 7.85 0.98 13.20
C PRO A 46 9.03 0.62 14.11
N ASP A 47 9.73 1.63 14.61
CA ASP A 47 10.67 1.46 15.71
C ASP A 47 9.94 1.26 17.06
N ALA A 48 10.72 1.12 18.14
CA ALA A 48 10.16 0.96 19.48
C ALA A 48 9.27 2.15 19.93
N ASP A 49 9.51 3.36 19.43
CA ASP A 49 8.68 4.53 19.72
C ASP A 49 7.32 4.42 19.02
N GLY A 50 7.33 4.08 17.73
CA GLY A 50 6.13 3.85 16.94
C GLY A 50 5.30 2.68 17.47
N GLU A 51 5.94 1.57 17.87
CA GLU A 51 5.26 0.44 18.52
C GLU A 51 4.60 0.84 19.83
N ARG A 52 5.30 1.60 20.68
CA ARG A 52 4.76 2.10 21.95
C ARG A 52 3.52 2.98 21.72
N ARG A 53 3.60 3.93 20.77
CA ARG A 53 2.47 4.80 20.41
C ARG A 53 1.28 4.00 19.90
N MET A 54 1.50 2.99 19.06
CA MET A 54 0.41 2.11 18.64
C MET A 54 -0.24 1.36 19.81
N ALA A 55 0.57 0.89 20.76
CA ALA A 55 0.08 0.19 21.95
C ALA A 55 -0.79 1.10 22.84
N GLU A 56 -0.47 2.39 22.96
CA GLU A 56 -1.31 3.39 23.63
C GLU A 56 -2.71 3.49 23.00
N HIS A 57 -2.80 3.26 21.69
CA HIS A 57 -4.06 3.17 20.93
C HIS A 57 -4.67 1.75 20.90
N ARG A 58 -4.17 0.81 21.70
CA ARG A 58 -4.60 -0.61 21.75
C ARG A 58 -4.51 -1.30 20.38
N ARG A 59 -3.46 -0.96 19.62
CA ARG A 59 -3.11 -1.58 18.34
C ARG A 59 -1.70 -2.14 18.39
N SER A 60 -1.44 -3.12 17.54
CA SER A 60 -0.11 -3.69 17.32
C SER A 60 0.19 -3.76 15.83
N PHE A 61 1.48 -3.85 15.51
CA PHE A 61 1.93 -3.96 14.13
C PHE A 61 1.74 -5.41 13.67
N PRO A 62 0.92 -5.67 12.63
CA PRO A 62 0.50 -7.02 12.29
C PRO A 62 1.54 -7.76 11.43
N TYR A 63 2.82 -7.74 11.82
CA TYR A 63 3.91 -8.35 11.05
C TYR A 63 4.69 -9.37 11.87
N THR A 64 5.22 -10.37 11.18
CA THR A 64 6.13 -11.37 11.76
C THR A 64 7.35 -11.47 10.87
N ALA A 65 8.52 -11.42 11.50
CA ALA A 65 9.79 -11.55 10.80
C ALA A 65 9.83 -12.86 10.00
N MET A 66 10.31 -12.77 8.76
CA MET A 66 10.39 -13.92 7.87
C MET A 66 11.55 -14.84 8.24
N SER A 67 11.35 -16.14 8.07
CA SER A 67 12.44 -17.12 8.19
C SER A 67 13.48 -16.94 7.07
N ARG A 68 14.69 -17.44 7.32
CA ARG A 68 15.77 -17.44 6.32
C ARG A 68 15.38 -18.18 5.04
N ASP A 69 14.71 -19.33 5.15
CA ASP A 69 14.30 -20.12 3.99
C ASP A 69 13.26 -19.38 3.14
N LYS A 70 12.31 -18.71 3.79
CA LYS A 70 11.34 -17.85 3.10
C LYS A 70 12.03 -16.69 2.38
N HIS A 71 13.03 -16.07 3.01
CA HIS A 71 13.80 -15.01 2.38
C HIS A 71 14.53 -15.50 1.12
N LEU A 72 15.21 -16.65 1.19
CA LEU A 72 15.90 -17.22 0.02
C LEU A 72 14.95 -17.58 -1.12
N TYR A 73 13.74 -18.07 -0.80
CA TYR A 73 12.70 -18.29 -1.81
C TYR A 73 12.29 -16.99 -2.50
N ILE A 74 12.05 -15.92 -1.73
CA ILE A 74 11.62 -14.62 -2.27
C ILE A 74 12.66 -14.07 -3.26
N LEU A 75 13.95 -14.22 -2.99
CA LEU A 75 14.99 -13.78 -3.93
C LEU A 75 14.88 -14.49 -5.29
N GLN A 76 14.62 -15.80 -5.28
CA GLN A 76 14.42 -16.56 -6.51
C GLN A 76 13.13 -16.16 -7.23
N ASP A 77 12.04 -15.97 -6.48
CA ASP A 77 10.74 -15.64 -7.02
C ASP A 77 10.72 -14.24 -7.66
N VAL A 78 11.27 -13.25 -6.97
CA VAL A 78 11.44 -11.89 -7.51
C VAL A 78 12.28 -11.90 -8.78
N ARG A 79 13.32 -12.73 -8.86
CA ARG A 79 14.09 -12.90 -10.10
C ARG A 79 13.23 -13.43 -11.25
N ARG A 80 12.36 -14.42 -11.02
CA ARG A 80 11.44 -14.93 -12.05
C ARG A 80 10.46 -13.83 -12.48
N LEU A 81 9.82 -13.17 -11.52
CA LEU A 81 8.82 -12.15 -11.77
C LEU A 81 9.36 -10.92 -12.50
N THR A 82 10.61 -10.54 -12.25
CA THR A 82 11.28 -9.43 -12.93
C THR A 82 11.65 -9.81 -14.36
N ILE A 83 12.17 -11.02 -14.60
CA ILE A 83 12.41 -11.56 -15.95
C ILE A 83 11.11 -11.59 -16.77
N ASP A 84 10.02 -12.11 -16.21
CA ASP A 84 8.72 -12.22 -16.88
C ASP A 84 8.16 -10.84 -17.30
N ARG A 85 8.57 -9.77 -16.61
CA ARG A 85 8.13 -8.38 -16.88
C ARG A 85 9.15 -7.55 -17.65
N GLY A 86 10.30 -8.12 -18.00
CA GLY A 86 11.40 -7.36 -18.60
C GLY A 86 11.96 -6.26 -17.69
N LEU A 87 11.84 -6.41 -16.36
CA LEU A 87 12.36 -5.45 -15.39
C LEU A 87 13.82 -5.79 -15.05
N ALA A 88 14.70 -4.79 -15.18
CA ALA A 88 16.04 -4.87 -14.63
C ALA A 88 16.01 -4.56 -13.12
N VAL A 89 16.58 -5.45 -12.31
CA VAL A 89 16.66 -5.30 -10.86
C VAL A 89 18.12 -5.21 -10.41
N THR A 90 18.41 -4.17 -9.63
CA THR A 90 19.63 -4.02 -8.85
C THR A 90 19.27 -4.29 -7.40
N TRP A 91 19.89 -5.30 -6.78
CA TRP A 91 19.60 -5.66 -5.40
C TRP A 91 20.28 -4.66 -4.45
N PRO A 92 19.51 -3.85 -3.70
CA PRO A 92 20.08 -2.91 -2.74
C PRO A 92 20.67 -3.67 -1.56
N VAL A 93 21.67 -3.07 -0.92
CA VAL A 93 22.27 -3.56 0.32
C VAL A 93 21.82 -2.64 1.44
N ASP A 94 21.00 -3.16 2.34
CA ASP A 94 20.53 -2.41 3.50
C ASP A 94 21.57 -2.54 4.63
N ARG A 95 22.09 -1.41 5.14
CA ARG A 95 22.96 -1.36 6.33
C ARG A 95 22.24 -0.55 7.41
N ASP A 96 21.80 -1.22 8.47
CA ASP A 96 21.04 -0.62 9.58
C ASP A 96 19.88 0.31 9.13
N PRO A 97 18.94 -0.21 8.31
CA PRO A 97 17.97 0.62 7.61
C PRO A 97 16.96 1.28 8.56
N VAL A 98 16.72 2.58 8.36
CA VAL A 98 15.64 3.35 9.01
C VAL A 98 14.53 3.62 7.99
N TRP A 99 13.56 2.71 7.90
CA TRP A 99 12.50 2.79 6.89
C TRP A 99 11.60 4.02 7.06
N GLU A 100 11.58 4.65 8.22
CA GLU A 100 10.86 5.92 8.39
C GLU A 100 11.41 7.05 7.53
N VAL A 101 12.71 7.05 7.18
CA VAL A 101 13.33 8.08 6.33
C VAL A 101 12.60 8.21 4.98
N PRO A 102 12.50 7.15 4.13
CA PRO A 102 11.81 7.26 2.86
C PRO A 102 10.28 7.34 3.01
N HIS A 103 9.69 6.73 4.05
CA HIS A 103 8.23 6.62 4.19
C HIS A 103 7.59 7.86 4.82
N LEU A 104 8.25 8.56 5.74
CA LEU A 104 7.71 9.81 6.29
C LEU A 104 7.91 10.99 5.33
N ALA A 105 9.01 11.00 4.58
CA ALA A 105 9.24 11.96 3.50
C ALA A 105 8.13 11.95 2.43
N TYR A 106 7.48 10.80 2.20
CA TYR A 106 6.31 10.69 1.32
C TYR A 106 5.19 11.68 1.68
N PHE A 107 4.98 11.98 2.96
CA PHE A 107 3.91 12.89 3.38
C PHE A 107 4.16 14.34 2.96
N HIS A 108 5.42 14.79 2.92
CA HIS A 108 5.76 16.08 2.34
C HIS A 108 5.54 16.10 0.82
N ALA A 109 5.91 15.02 0.13
CA ALA A 109 5.63 14.89 -1.30
C ALA A 109 4.12 14.87 -1.59
N LEU A 110 3.33 14.27 -0.71
CA LEU A 110 1.87 14.26 -0.78
C LEU A 110 1.30 15.67 -0.64
N ASP A 111 1.75 16.45 0.35
CA ASP A 111 1.29 17.84 0.55
C ASP A 111 1.63 18.75 -0.63
N ALA A 112 2.78 18.50 -1.26
CA ALA A 112 3.22 19.23 -2.44
C ALA A 112 2.53 18.77 -3.75
N GLY A 113 1.69 17.73 -3.70
CA GLY A 113 1.04 17.17 -4.90
C GLY A 113 1.98 16.36 -5.80
N CYS A 114 3.17 15.98 -5.31
CA CYS A 114 4.20 15.25 -6.05
C CYS A 114 4.36 13.78 -5.61
N ALA A 115 3.46 13.26 -4.76
CA ALA A 115 3.52 11.89 -4.24
C ALA A 115 3.77 10.80 -5.31
N PRO A 116 3.07 10.76 -6.47
CA PRO A 116 3.35 9.76 -7.51
C PRO A 116 4.79 9.81 -8.05
N ALA A 117 5.32 11.02 -8.24
CA ALA A 117 6.69 11.22 -8.72
C ALA A 117 7.72 10.83 -7.66
N TYR A 118 7.46 11.13 -6.39
CA TYR A 118 8.29 10.69 -5.27
C TYR A 118 8.35 9.16 -5.17
N ILE A 119 7.20 8.48 -5.24
CA ILE A 119 7.15 7.01 -5.23
C ILE A 119 7.96 6.41 -6.38
N GLU A 120 7.82 6.95 -7.60
CA GLU A 120 8.60 6.50 -8.77
C GLU A 120 10.10 6.61 -8.52
N ARG A 121 10.56 7.77 -8.04
CA ARG A 121 11.98 8.04 -7.83
C ARG A 121 12.58 7.22 -6.71
N VAL A 122 11.89 7.05 -5.58
CA VAL A 122 12.39 6.20 -4.48
C VAL A 122 12.47 4.74 -4.92
N TYR A 123 11.47 4.22 -5.64
CA TYR A 123 11.55 2.86 -6.17
C TYR A 123 12.66 2.68 -7.20
N ARG A 124 12.84 3.64 -8.10
CA ARG A 124 13.94 3.64 -9.08
C ARG A 124 15.30 3.66 -8.37
N ALA A 125 15.50 4.60 -7.46
CA ALA A 125 16.74 4.74 -6.69
C ALA A 125 17.12 3.41 -6.01
N ARG A 126 16.15 2.77 -5.36
CA ARG A 126 16.38 1.51 -4.67
C ARG A 126 16.59 0.31 -5.60
N TRP A 127 15.63 0.05 -6.49
CA TRP A 127 15.52 -1.23 -7.20
C TRP A 127 16.18 -1.26 -8.57
N GLN A 128 16.55 -0.11 -9.11
CA GLN A 128 17.22 -0.02 -10.41
C GLN A 128 18.62 0.57 -10.25
N GLU A 129 18.80 1.57 -9.39
CA GLU A 129 20.08 2.25 -9.18
C GLU A 129 20.88 1.67 -8.00
N GLY A 130 20.26 0.85 -7.15
CA GLY A 130 20.92 0.23 -6.00
C GLY A 130 21.32 1.21 -4.88
N ARG A 131 20.70 2.39 -4.84
CA ARG A 131 20.94 3.42 -3.82
C ARG A 131 20.25 3.05 -2.50
N ASP A 132 20.87 3.44 -1.40
CA ASP A 132 20.28 3.30 -0.07
C ASP A 132 19.25 4.41 0.17
N VAL A 133 17.97 4.07 0.13
CA VAL A 133 16.87 5.04 0.35
C VAL A 133 16.60 5.31 1.83
N CYS A 134 17.30 4.63 2.75
CA CYS A 134 17.32 5.01 4.17
C CYS A 134 18.39 6.08 4.46
N ASP A 135 19.26 6.38 3.50
CA ASP A 135 20.19 7.50 3.56
C ASP A 135 19.44 8.81 3.29
N ARG A 136 19.65 9.79 4.17
CA ARG A 136 19.02 11.11 4.12
C ARG A 136 19.50 11.90 2.91
N GLU A 137 20.77 11.76 2.53
CA GLU A 137 21.33 12.42 1.35
C GLU A 137 20.63 11.92 0.08
N VAL A 138 20.29 10.62 0.01
CA VAL A 138 19.52 10.05 -1.11
C VAL A 138 18.11 10.63 -1.18
N ILE A 139 17.43 10.83 -0.03
CA ILE A 139 16.10 11.46 -0.01
C ILE A 139 16.18 12.95 -0.35
N ALA A 140 17.18 13.68 0.13
CA ALA A 140 17.42 15.07 -0.23
C ALA A 140 17.64 15.21 -1.75
N ASP A 141 18.52 14.40 -2.33
CA ASP A 141 18.78 14.36 -3.78
C ASP A 141 17.51 14.10 -4.60
N ILE A 142 16.69 13.14 -4.16
CA ILE A 142 15.41 12.84 -4.81
C ILE A 142 14.48 14.05 -4.74
N ALA A 143 14.36 14.70 -3.58
CA ALA A 143 13.52 15.88 -3.41
C ALA A 143 14.02 17.06 -4.28
N THR A 144 15.31 17.37 -4.29
CA THR A 144 15.91 18.38 -5.17
C THR A 144 15.65 18.05 -6.64
N GLY A 145 15.81 16.77 -7.04
CA GLY A 145 15.51 16.29 -8.39
C GLY A 145 14.03 16.30 -8.78
N LEU A 146 13.13 16.57 -7.83
CA LEU A 146 11.70 16.82 -8.05
C LEU A 146 11.35 18.31 -8.00
N GLY A 147 12.34 19.19 -7.81
CA GLY A 147 12.17 20.65 -7.80
C GLY A 147 11.82 21.25 -6.45
N PHE A 148 11.99 20.51 -5.34
CA PHE A 148 11.86 21.09 -4.01
C PHE A 148 13.00 22.08 -3.74
N PRO A 149 12.72 23.27 -3.15
CA PRO A 149 13.77 24.14 -2.65
C PRO A 149 14.63 23.44 -1.59
N ASP A 150 15.88 23.86 -1.42
CA ASP A 150 16.86 23.23 -0.51
C ASP A 150 16.29 23.01 0.90
N GLU A 151 15.65 24.03 1.49
CA GLU A 151 15.04 23.89 2.82
C GLU A 151 13.92 22.85 2.88
N ALA A 152 13.17 22.67 1.80
CA ALA A 152 12.10 21.68 1.74
C ALA A 152 12.66 20.27 1.49
N ALA A 153 13.71 20.15 0.67
CA ALA A 153 14.45 18.90 0.47
C ALA A 153 15.08 18.42 1.79
N GLU A 154 15.68 19.34 2.56
CA GLU A 154 16.25 19.05 3.87
C GLU A 154 15.17 18.57 4.86
N ARG A 155 14.01 19.24 4.90
CA ARG A 155 12.87 18.78 5.72
C ARG A 155 12.40 17.39 5.33
N MET A 156 12.37 17.05 4.04
CA MET A 156 12.03 15.70 3.59
C MET A 156 13.05 14.67 4.07
N ALA A 157 14.34 14.95 3.91
CA ALA A 157 15.43 14.09 4.37
C ALA A 157 15.43 13.88 5.90
N HIS A 158 14.91 14.85 6.65
CA HIS A 158 14.77 14.81 8.10
C HIS A 158 13.37 14.50 8.61
N ALA A 159 12.45 14.07 7.75
CA ALA A 159 11.06 13.76 8.12
C ALA A 159 10.96 12.69 9.23
N ALA A 160 11.92 11.78 9.30
CA ALA A 160 11.98 10.75 10.35
C ALA A 160 12.32 11.28 11.75
N ASP A 161 12.85 12.50 11.85
CA ASP A 161 13.19 13.14 13.12
C ASP A 161 12.08 14.09 13.60
N ASP A 162 11.10 14.41 12.75
CA ASP A 162 9.99 15.31 13.07
C ASP A 162 9.00 14.65 14.05
N PRO A 163 8.94 15.10 15.31
CA PRO A 163 8.06 14.50 16.31
C PRO A 163 6.57 14.69 15.99
N GLU A 164 6.20 15.81 15.37
CA GLU A 164 4.81 16.11 15.01
C GLU A 164 4.35 15.23 13.85
N LEU A 165 5.19 15.08 12.81
CA LEU A 165 4.89 14.20 11.69
C LEU A 165 4.76 12.75 12.14
N ARG A 166 5.68 12.27 12.99
CA ARG A 166 5.64 10.92 13.58
C ARG A 166 4.38 10.71 14.42
N ALA A 167 4.07 11.64 15.34
CA ALA A 167 2.92 11.55 16.24
C ALA A 167 1.58 11.70 15.51
N GLY A 168 1.55 12.45 14.41
CA GLY A 168 0.37 12.71 13.60
C GLY A 168 0.21 11.71 12.48
N ARG A 169 0.70 12.05 11.27
CA ARG A 169 0.47 11.26 10.05
C ARG A 169 1.19 9.92 10.06
N GLY A 170 2.39 9.86 10.64
CA GLY A 170 3.14 8.62 10.80
C GLY A 170 2.34 7.58 11.59
N LEU A 171 1.97 7.92 12.82
CA LEU A 171 1.11 7.08 13.67
C LEU A 171 -0.24 6.80 13.00
N GLY A 172 -0.86 7.79 12.37
CA GLY A 172 -2.12 7.61 11.63
C GLY A 172 -2.04 6.51 10.57
N ALA A 173 -0.96 6.47 9.77
CA ALA A 173 -0.75 5.43 8.77
C ALA A 173 -0.55 4.04 9.39
N LEU A 174 0.20 3.95 10.51
CA LEU A 174 0.39 2.71 11.25
C LEU A 174 -0.91 2.18 11.89
N LEU A 175 -1.77 3.07 12.38
CA LEU A 175 -3.08 2.71 12.91
C LEU A 175 -4.04 2.28 11.78
N ASP A 176 -3.98 2.95 10.63
CA ASP A 176 -4.78 2.62 9.46
C ASP A 176 -4.45 1.23 8.90
N LEU A 177 -3.15 0.90 8.73
CA LEU A 177 -2.74 -0.44 8.27
C LEU A 177 -3.13 -1.52 9.29
N SER A 178 -3.04 -1.24 10.59
CA SER A 178 -3.45 -2.19 11.65
C SER A 178 -4.97 -2.43 11.63
N ARG A 179 -5.76 -1.36 11.49
CA ARG A 179 -7.23 -1.43 11.38
C ARG A 179 -7.68 -2.19 10.12
N ASP A 180 -6.98 -1.98 9.01
CA ASP A 180 -7.33 -2.60 7.73
C ASP A 180 -6.78 -4.04 7.65
N GLY A 181 -5.89 -4.42 8.58
CA GLY A 181 -5.29 -5.74 8.69
C GLY A 181 -4.30 -6.01 7.57
N ALA A 182 -3.57 -4.98 7.13
CA ALA A 182 -2.49 -5.08 6.16
C ALA A 182 -1.25 -5.67 6.85
N PHE A 183 -1.22 -7.00 6.99
CA PHE A 183 -0.17 -7.76 7.69
C PHE A 183 1.13 -7.95 6.89
N GLY A 184 1.15 -7.44 5.67
CA GLY A 184 2.29 -7.50 4.76
C GLY A 184 1.98 -6.68 3.52
N VAL A 185 2.91 -6.66 2.57
CA VAL A 185 2.81 -5.82 1.38
C VAL A 185 3.29 -6.56 0.12
N PRO A 186 2.83 -6.20 -1.08
CA PRO A 186 1.78 -5.21 -1.37
C PRO A 186 0.42 -5.69 -0.87
N PHE A 187 -0.41 -4.77 -0.38
CA PHE A 187 -1.74 -5.08 0.12
C PHE A 187 -2.72 -4.04 -0.37
N PHE A 188 -3.90 -4.49 -0.79
CA PHE A 188 -4.92 -3.62 -1.36
C PHE A 188 -6.25 -3.83 -0.65
N THR A 189 -7.01 -2.75 -0.51
CA THR A 189 -8.36 -2.80 0.07
C THR A 189 -9.36 -2.05 -0.78
N LEU A 190 -10.59 -2.57 -0.87
CA LEU A 190 -11.72 -1.90 -1.50
C LEU A 190 -13.00 -2.14 -0.70
N GLY A 191 -13.34 -1.23 0.21
CA GLY A 191 -14.42 -1.47 1.16
C GLY A 191 -14.08 -2.56 2.17
N TYR A 192 -14.76 -3.71 2.11
CA TYR A 192 -14.48 -4.86 2.98
C TYR A 192 -13.52 -5.86 2.34
N ASP A 193 -13.34 -5.80 1.01
CA ASP A 193 -12.50 -6.72 0.27
C ASP A 193 -11.03 -6.39 0.46
N LYS A 194 -10.22 -7.45 0.58
CA LYS A 194 -8.77 -7.38 0.82
C LYS A 194 -8.04 -8.26 -0.19
N TYR A 195 -6.90 -7.78 -0.67
CA TYR A 195 -6.07 -8.46 -1.66
C TYR A 195 -4.62 -8.34 -1.21
N TRP A 196 -3.93 -9.47 -1.04
CA TRP A 196 -2.53 -9.47 -0.62
C TRP A 196 -1.67 -10.17 -1.65
N GLY A 197 -0.52 -9.57 -1.98
CA GLY A 197 0.40 -10.06 -2.98
C GLY A 197 0.18 -9.45 -4.37
N VAL A 198 1.27 -9.39 -5.15
CA VAL A 198 1.25 -8.87 -6.52
C VAL A 198 0.38 -9.73 -7.45
N ASP A 199 0.24 -11.01 -7.15
CA ASP A 199 -0.60 -11.97 -7.85
C ASP A 199 -2.11 -11.72 -7.66
N ARG A 200 -2.51 -10.91 -6.68
CA ARG A 200 -3.90 -10.48 -6.49
C ARG A 200 -4.21 -9.09 -7.09
N LEU A 201 -3.21 -8.39 -7.62
CA LEU A 201 -3.39 -7.08 -8.25
C LEU A 201 -4.41 -7.09 -9.40
N PRO A 202 -4.43 -8.08 -10.34
CA PRO A 202 -5.44 -8.11 -11.40
C PRO A 202 -6.88 -8.23 -10.88
N ALA A 203 -7.10 -9.01 -9.82
CA ALA A 203 -8.42 -9.16 -9.20
C ALA A 203 -8.86 -7.86 -8.52
N PHE A 204 -7.96 -7.19 -7.79
CA PHE A 204 -8.20 -5.87 -7.23
C PHE A 204 -8.55 -4.85 -8.31
N ALA A 205 -7.77 -4.76 -9.38
CA ALA A 205 -8.01 -3.85 -10.49
C ALA A 205 -9.37 -4.10 -11.16
N GLY A 206 -9.74 -5.38 -11.35
CA GLY A 206 -11.07 -5.76 -11.82
C GLY A 206 -12.19 -5.24 -10.92
N ALA A 207 -12.06 -5.43 -9.60
CA ALA A 207 -13.05 -4.96 -8.63
C ALA A 207 -13.19 -3.42 -8.60
N VAL A 208 -12.08 -2.68 -8.75
CA VAL A 208 -12.11 -1.21 -8.88
C VAL A 208 -12.88 -0.79 -10.11
N ARG A 209 -12.59 -1.38 -11.28
CA ARG A 209 -13.26 -1.08 -12.54
C ARG A 209 -14.76 -1.41 -12.50
N SER A 210 -15.13 -2.57 -11.94
CA SER A 210 -16.55 -2.96 -11.79
C SER A 210 -17.34 -2.01 -10.89
N ARG A 211 -16.68 -1.33 -9.94
CA ARG A 211 -17.33 -0.31 -9.09
C ARG A 211 -17.42 1.06 -9.74
N ALA A 212 -16.48 1.39 -10.63
CA ALA A 212 -16.51 2.64 -11.40
C ALA A 212 -17.53 2.58 -12.54
N ALA A 213 -17.86 1.37 -13.02
CA ALA A 213 -18.89 1.18 -14.04
C ALA A 213 -20.28 1.62 -13.53
N PRO A 214 -21.10 2.26 -14.37
CA PRO A 214 -22.51 2.48 -14.05
C PRO A 214 -23.19 1.14 -13.76
N PRO A 215 -24.20 1.10 -12.87
CA PRO A 215 -24.95 -0.11 -12.64
C PRO A 215 -25.50 -0.62 -14.00
N PRO A 216 -25.47 -1.94 -14.24
CA PRO A 216 -26.06 -2.49 -15.45
C PRO A 216 -27.52 -2.04 -15.53
N ALA A 217 -27.97 -1.70 -16.74
CA ALA A 217 -29.37 -1.39 -16.97
C ALA A 217 -30.23 -2.54 -16.38
N PRO A 218 -31.32 -2.22 -15.66
CA PRO A 218 -32.16 -3.25 -15.08
C PRO A 218 -32.58 -4.22 -16.19
N PRO A 219 -32.57 -5.54 -15.94
CA PRO A 219 -33.05 -6.51 -16.90
C PRO A 219 -34.50 -6.13 -17.25
N THR A 220 -34.77 -5.94 -18.54
CA THR A 220 -36.12 -5.86 -19.08
C THR A 220 -36.78 -7.21 -18.85
N THR A 221 -37.38 -7.34 -17.67
CA THR A 221 -38.13 -8.54 -17.29
C THR A 221 -39.53 -8.36 -17.87
N PRO A 222 -40.01 -9.23 -18.78
CA PRO A 222 -41.44 -9.29 -19.08
C PRO A 222 -42.18 -9.52 -17.74
N GLY A 223 -43.19 -8.73 -17.46
CA GLY A 223 -43.87 -8.72 -16.16
C GLY A 223 -44.35 -10.13 -15.75
N PRO A 224 -44.23 -10.50 -14.46
CA PRO A 224 -44.75 -11.76 -13.97
C PRO A 224 -46.29 -11.77 -14.06
N PRO A 225 -46.93 -12.93 -14.30
CA PRO A 225 -48.36 -13.06 -14.07
C PRO A 225 -48.65 -12.81 -12.58
N ALA A 226 -49.78 -12.15 -12.31
CA ALA A 226 -50.25 -11.83 -10.97
C ALA A 226 -50.43 -13.11 -10.13
N ASP A 227 -50.17 -12.96 -8.83
CA ASP A 227 -50.33 -13.92 -7.73
C ASP A 227 -49.12 -14.78 -7.38
N ALA A 228 -48.24 -14.23 -6.54
CA ALA A 228 -47.52 -15.00 -5.51
C ALA A 228 -47.05 -14.07 -4.39
N ASP A 229 -47.74 -14.11 -3.25
CA ASP A 229 -47.29 -13.56 -1.97
C ASP A 229 -46.00 -14.28 -1.52
N PHE A 230 -44.92 -13.54 -1.34
CA PHE A 230 -43.75 -14.01 -0.59
C PHE A 230 -43.23 -12.92 0.34
N VAL A 231 -43.63 -13.01 1.61
CA VAL A 231 -42.95 -12.38 2.74
C VAL A 231 -41.87 -13.34 3.20
N ALA A 232 -40.60 -12.92 3.16
CA ALA A 232 -39.51 -13.64 3.82
C ALA A 232 -38.48 -12.66 4.40
N ALA A 233 -38.04 -13.01 5.60
CA ALA A 233 -37.32 -12.19 6.55
C ALA A 233 -35.80 -12.10 6.30
N ARG A 234 -35.22 -11.11 6.99
CA ARG A 234 -33.83 -10.91 7.43
C ARG A 234 -32.86 -12.11 7.23
N SER A 235 -31.73 -11.81 6.60
CA SER A 235 -30.42 -12.46 6.85
C SER A 235 -29.37 -11.33 6.86
N GLY A 236 -28.34 -11.30 7.69
CA GLY A 236 -27.58 -12.39 8.31
C GLY A 236 -26.12 -12.14 7.92
N ASP A 237 -25.24 -12.09 8.90
CA ASP A 237 -23.78 -11.93 8.77
C ASP A 237 -23.19 -12.87 7.70
N GLN A 238 -22.32 -12.37 6.81
CA GLN A 238 -21.69 -13.16 5.73
C GLN A 238 -20.17 -12.96 5.68
N GLY A 239 -19.53 -12.88 6.84
CA GLY A 239 -18.13 -13.32 6.96
C GLY A 239 -18.12 -14.84 7.14
N HIS A 240 -17.42 -15.58 6.26
CA HIS A 240 -17.22 -17.00 6.49
C HIS A 240 -16.39 -17.17 7.77
N ALA A 241 -16.85 -17.99 8.72
CA ALA A 241 -16.08 -18.36 9.91
C ALA A 241 -14.94 -19.32 9.50
N GLY A 242 -13.95 -18.80 8.78
CA GLY A 242 -12.74 -19.51 8.42
C GLY A 242 -11.69 -19.32 9.52
N GLY A 243 -11.64 -20.26 10.46
CA GLY A 243 -10.48 -20.43 11.33
C GLY A 243 -9.37 -21.12 10.55
N CYS A 244 -8.25 -20.44 10.35
CA CYS A 244 -6.97 -21.13 10.15
C CYS A 244 -6.33 -21.18 11.53
N GLY A 245 -6.28 -22.37 12.12
CA GLY A 245 -5.61 -22.62 13.40
C GLY A 245 -4.12 -22.36 13.37
#